data_AF-A0A820F876-F1
#
_entry.id   AF-A0A820F876-F1
#
_cell.length_a   1.000
_cell.length_b   1.000
_cell.length_c   1.000
_cell.angle_alpha   90.00
_cell.angle_beta   90.00
_cell.angle_gamma   90.00
#
_symmetry.space_group_name_H-M   'P 1'
#
loop_
_entity.id
_entity.type
_entity.pdbx_description
1 polymer ?
#
loop_
_entity_poly.entity_id
_entity_poly.type
_entity_poly.pdbx_seq_one_letter_code
_entity_poly.pdbx_strand_id
1 'polypeptide(L)'
;MYWQAIANEQKALEEVEILRKRVSLRRLPQSFDKILNESIAPIQTMLSHAILHKDRRASMASRCSKTITQYKFDLMAMTIAIAQDTARGYAQLAIDTKNKLHQLDNNSLRTATEQLIQAIEIRGENMKKRAQELFQYKIISFFEQAPAVDNDKGNVSAGAI
;
A
#
# COMPACT_ATOMS: atom_id res chain seq x y z
N MET A 1 24.66 7.75 0.26
CA MET A 1 23.95 6.65 0.97
C MET A 1 22.78 7.19 1.80
N TYR A 2 22.97 8.18 2.68
CA TYR A 2 21.91 8.83 3.48
C TYR A 2 20.69 9.31 2.67
N TRP A 3 20.92 10.03 1.57
CA TRP A 3 19.85 10.52 0.70
C TRP A 3 19.02 9.44 0.03
N GLN A 4 19.68 8.35 -0.35
CA GLN A 4 19.02 7.20 -0.95
C GLN A 4 18.12 6.51 0.10
N ALA A 5 18.59 6.42 1.34
CA ALA A 5 17.80 5.86 2.44
C ALA A 5 16.55 6.71 2.70
N ILE A 6 16.67 8.04 2.77
CA ILE A 6 15.51 8.94 2.92
C ILE A 6 14.55 8.82 1.75
N ALA A 7 15.05 8.81 0.51
CA ALA A 7 14.18 8.66 -0.67
C ALA A 7 13.43 7.32 -0.67
N ASN A 8 14.10 6.23 -0.29
CA ASN A 8 13.52 4.90 -0.23
C ASN A 8 12.51 4.77 0.93
N GLU A 9 12.79 5.37 2.09
CA GLU A 9 11.85 5.47 3.22
C GLU A 9 10.55 6.16 2.78
N GLN A 10 10.66 7.33 2.14
CA GLN A 10 9.48 8.08 1.67
C GLN A 10 8.67 7.29 0.65
N LYS A 11 9.33 6.58 -0.27
CA LYS A 11 8.65 5.72 -1.25
C LYS A 11 7.89 4.58 -0.57
N ALA A 12 8.48 3.94 0.44
CA ALA A 12 7.82 2.87 1.19
C ALA A 12 6.63 3.39 2.01
N LEU A 13 6.75 4.58 2.63
CA LEU A 13 5.64 5.23 3.34
C LEU A 13 4.49 5.62 2.40
N GLU A 14 4.80 6.13 1.21
CA GLU A 14 3.81 6.41 0.17
C GLU A 14 3.03 5.13 -0.22
N GLU A 15 3.74 4.01 -0.39
CA GLU A 15 3.11 2.72 -0.71
C GLU A 15 2.18 2.23 0.40
N VAL A 16 2.60 2.33 1.67
CA VAL A 16 1.78 1.99 2.84
C VAL A 16 0.47 2.77 2.85
N GLU A 17 0.53 4.09 2.65
CA GLU A 17 -0.66 4.92 2.71
C GLU A 17 -1.59 4.74 1.51
N ILE A 18 -1.05 4.51 0.31
CA ILE A 18 -1.87 4.13 -0.86
C ILE A 18 -2.62 2.83 -0.58
N LEU A 19 -1.94 1.83 -0.01
CA LEU A 19 -2.54 0.56 0.34
C LEU A 19 -3.61 0.72 1.43
N ARG A 20 -3.36 1.51 2.47
CA ARG A 20 -4.35 1.83 3.52
C ARG A 20 -5.61 2.48 2.95
N LYS A 21 -5.46 3.49 2.09
CA LYS A 21 -6.61 4.14 1.43
C LYS A 21 -7.37 3.19 0.51
N ARG A 22 -6.67 2.30 -0.17
CA ARG A 22 -7.28 1.23 -0.96
C ARG A 22 -8.11 0.26 -0.10
N VAL A 23 -7.60 -0.13 1.07
CA VAL A 23 -8.35 -0.92 2.06
C VAL A 23 -9.61 -0.18 2.50
N SER A 24 -9.49 1.10 2.89
CA SER A 24 -10.65 1.88 3.36
C SER A 24 -11.74 2.03 2.29
N LEU A 25 -11.35 2.09 1.02
CA LEU A 25 -12.26 2.16 -0.12
C LEU A 25 -12.70 0.78 -0.65
N ARG A 26 -12.29 -0.32 0.00
CA ARG A 26 -12.53 -1.70 -0.45
C ARG A 26 -12.10 -1.96 -1.90
N ARG A 27 -11.05 -1.29 -2.38
CA ARG A 27 -10.49 -1.46 -3.72
C ARG A 27 -9.15 -2.18 -3.65
N LEU A 28 -9.03 -3.31 -4.35
CA LEU A 28 -7.77 -4.05 -4.40
C LEU A 28 -6.83 -3.48 -5.45
N PRO A 29 -5.50 -3.60 -5.27
CA PRO A 29 -4.57 -3.36 -6.35
C PRO A 29 -4.85 -4.32 -7.52
N GLN A 30 -4.82 -3.82 -8.76
CA GLN A 30 -5.07 -4.63 -9.95
C GLN A 30 -4.16 -5.87 -10.06
N SER A 31 -2.93 -5.77 -9.55
CA SER A 31 -1.98 -6.90 -9.49
C SER A 31 -2.49 -8.04 -8.62
N PHE A 32 -3.21 -7.73 -7.54
CA PHE A 32 -3.78 -8.72 -6.63
C PHE A 32 -4.96 -9.42 -7.30
N ASP A 33 -5.83 -8.64 -7.94
CA ASP A 33 -6.96 -9.19 -8.69
C ASP A 33 -6.49 -10.11 -9.81
N LYS A 34 -5.41 -9.78 -10.52
CA LYS A 34 -4.85 -10.65 -11.57
C LYS A 34 -4.42 -12.02 -11.01
N ILE A 35 -3.54 -12.02 -10.01
CA ILE A 35 -3.00 -13.27 -9.42
C ILE A 35 -4.13 -14.12 -8.84
N LEU A 36 -5.06 -13.48 -8.13
CA LEU A 36 -6.18 -14.18 -7.51
C LEU A 36 -7.16 -14.74 -8.54
N ASN A 37 -7.56 -13.94 -9.53
CA ASN A 37 -8.51 -14.40 -10.55
C ASN A 37 -7.91 -15.57 -11.36
N GLU A 38 -6.63 -15.54 -11.67
CA GLU A 38 -5.93 -16.66 -12.32
C GLU A 38 -5.94 -17.93 -11.44
N SER A 39 -5.72 -17.77 -10.13
CA SER A 39 -5.72 -18.88 -9.16
C SER A 39 -7.12 -19.50 -8.95
N ILE A 40 -8.17 -18.70 -9.13
CA ILE A 40 -9.56 -19.06 -8.84
C ILE A 40 -10.28 -19.60 -10.08
N ALA A 41 -9.81 -19.27 -11.29
CA ALA A 41 -10.43 -19.67 -12.55
C ALA A 41 -10.71 -21.19 -12.64
N PRO A 42 -9.79 -22.10 -12.24
CA PRO A 42 -10.07 -23.54 -12.26
C PRO A 42 -11.21 -23.95 -11.32
N ILE A 43 -11.31 -23.30 -10.15
CA ILE A 43 -12.36 -23.57 -9.15
C ILE A 43 -13.71 -23.06 -9.66
N GLN A 44 -13.75 -21.90 -10.29
CA GLN A 44 -14.97 -21.37 -10.93
C GLN A 44 -15.45 -22.28 -12.06
N THR A 45 -14.54 -22.77 -12.90
CA THR A 45 -14.87 -23.74 -13.96
C THR A 45 -15.38 -25.05 -13.37
N MET A 46 -14.78 -25.56 -12.30
CA MET A 46 -15.27 -26.77 -11.63
C MET A 46 -16.69 -26.59 -11.04
N LEU A 47 -16.95 -25.43 -10.43
CA LEU A 47 -18.25 -25.11 -9.82
C LEU A 47 -19.36 -24.81 -10.84
N SER A 48 -19.02 -24.45 -12.08
CA SER A 48 -19.99 -24.26 -13.16
C SER A 48 -20.45 -25.57 -13.81
N HIS A 49 -19.69 -26.66 -13.65
CA HIS A 49 -20.06 -27.97 -14.19
C HIS A 49 -21.25 -28.59 -13.43
N ALA A 50 -22.14 -29.29 -14.14
CA ALA A 50 -23.38 -29.88 -13.61
C ALA A 50 -23.19 -31.20 -12.84
N ILE A 51 -21.96 -31.55 -12.48
CA ILE A 51 -21.64 -32.81 -11.79
C ILE A 51 -22.16 -32.79 -10.34
N LEU A 52 -22.33 -31.60 -9.75
CA LEU A 52 -22.79 -31.41 -8.37
C LEU A 52 -24.24 -30.88 -8.32
N HIS A 53 -25.01 -31.34 -7.32
CA HIS A 53 -26.37 -30.85 -7.04
C HIS A 53 -26.38 -29.33 -6.83
N LYS A 54 -27.44 -28.65 -7.31
CA LYS A 54 -27.54 -27.18 -7.38
C LYS A 54 -27.23 -26.49 -6.04
N ASP A 55 -27.83 -26.95 -4.95
CA ASP A 55 -27.64 -26.33 -3.62
C ASP A 55 -26.22 -26.53 -3.08
N ARG A 56 -25.61 -27.68 -3.39
CA ARG A 56 -24.22 -27.97 -3.02
C ARG A 56 -23.25 -27.07 -3.78
N ARG A 57 -23.52 -26.83 -5.08
CA ARG A 57 -22.77 -25.85 -5.88
C ARG A 57 -22.90 -24.43 -5.33
N ALA A 58 -24.11 -24.00 -5.00
CA ALA A 58 -24.35 -22.67 -4.43
C ALA A 58 -23.62 -22.49 -3.08
N SER A 59 -23.70 -23.48 -2.20
CA SER A 59 -22.98 -23.47 -0.91
C SER A 59 -21.46 -23.41 -1.09
N MET A 60 -20.91 -24.22 -2.00
CA MET A 60 -19.47 -24.22 -2.29
C MET A 60 -19.01 -22.91 -2.94
N ALA A 61 -19.77 -22.35 -3.87
CA ALA A 61 -19.49 -21.05 -4.47
C ALA A 61 -19.47 -19.93 -3.43
N SER A 62 -20.44 -19.94 -2.50
CA SER A 62 -20.48 -18.98 -1.38
C SER A 62 -19.25 -19.12 -0.47
N ARG A 63 -18.88 -20.34 -0.08
CA ARG A 63 -17.67 -20.59 0.73
C ARG A 63 -16.41 -20.13 0.01
N CYS A 64 -16.28 -20.47 -1.28
CA CYS A 64 -15.15 -20.06 -2.10
C CYS A 64 -15.03 -18.53 -2.16
N SER A 65 -16.14 -17.82 -2.44
CA SER A 65 -16.18 -16.35 -2.45
C SER A 65 -15.74 -15.73 -1.13
N LYS A 66 -16.20 -16.28 0.01
CA LYS A 66 -15.77 -15.85 1.35
C LYS A 66 -14.27 -16.05 1.57
N THR A 67 -13.75 -17.24 1.25
CA THR A 67 -12.32 -17.55 1.38
C THR A 67 -11.46 -16.65 0.50
N ILE A 68 -11.87 -16.40 -0.75
CA ILE A 68 -11.18 -15.49 -1.67
C ILE A 68 -11.13 -14.07 -1.11
N THR A 69 -12.25 -13.60 -0.56
CA THR A 69 -12.34 -12.28 0.04
C THR A 69 -11.42 -12.16 1.24
N GLN A 70 -11.41 -13.16 2.13
CA GLN A 70 -10.51 -13.19 3.27
C GLN A 70 -9.04 -13.17 2.84
N TYR A 71 -8.67 -14.02 1.88
CA TYR A 71 -7.30 -14.08 1.36
C TYR A 71 -6.86 -12.74 0.74
N LYS A 72 -7.76 -12.05 0.04
CA LYS A 72 -7.51 -10.69 -0.49
C LYS A 72 -7.16 -9.71 0.63
N PHE A 73 -7.90 -9.72 1.73
CA PHE A 73 -7.62 -8.88 2.90
C PHE A 73 -6.30 -9.25 3.57
N ASP A 74 -6.05 -10.55 3.78
CA ASP A 74 -4.82 -11.03 4.43
C ASP A 74 -3.57 -10.66 3.63
N LEU A 75 -3.63 -10.80 2.30
CA LEU A 75 -2.53 -10.42 1.41
C LEU A 75 -2.28 -8.90 1.46
N MET A 76 -3.33 -8.08 1.54
CA MET A 76 -3.17 -6.63 1.71
C MET A 76 -2.52 -6.29 3.06
N ALA A 77 -2.98 -6.94 4.14
CA ALA A 77 -2.42 -6.73 5.48
C ALA A 77 -0.94 -7.10 5.54
N MET A 78 -0.54 -8.24 4.97
CA MET A 78 0.86 -8.64 4.86
C MET A 78 1.68 -7.64 4.04
N THR A 79 1.15 -7.18 2.89
CA THR A 79 1.86 -6.21 2.04
C THR A 79 2.09 -4.89 2.76
N ILE A 80 1.10 -4.41 3.51
CA ILE A 80 1.23 -3.22 4.36
C ILE A 80 2.32 -3.43 5.42
N ALA A 81 2.32 -4.58 6.10
CA ALA A 81 3.32 -4.90 7.12
C ALA A 81 4.75 -4.92 6.54
N ILE A 82 4.95 -5.58 5.39
CA ILE A 82 6.25 -5.63 4.70
C ILE A 82 6.72 -4.22 4.33
N ALA A 83 5.83 -3.39 3.77
CA ALA A 83 6.18 -2.03 3.39
C ALA A 83 6.51 -1.15 4.61
N GLN A 84 5.81 -1.34 5.74
CA GLN A 84 6.13 -0.67 7.01
C GLN A 84 7.49 -1.08 7.57
N ASP A 85 7.80 -2.37 7.58
CA ASP A 85 9.09 -2.86 8.06
C ASP A 85 10.23 -2.40 7.15
N THR A 86 9.99 -2.36 5.84
CA THR A 86 10.93 -1.78 4.87
C THR A 86 11.18 -0.30 5.14
N ALA A 87 10.12 0.48 5.41
CA ALA A 87 10.25 1.90 5.77
C ALA A 87 11.07 2.08 7.06
N ARG A 88 10.79 1.28 8.09
CA ARG A 88 11.56 1.28 9.35
C ARG A 88 13.03 0.94 9.10
N GLY A 89 13.32 -0.04 8.25
CA GLY A 89 14.68 -0.40 7.86
C GLY A 89 15.43 0.75 7.20
N TYR A 90 14.79 1.48 6.28
CA TYR A 90 15.39 2.65 5.65
C TYR A 90 15.57 3.82 6.63
N ALA A 91 14.61 4.04 7.54
CA ALA A 91 14.73 5.04 8.59
C ALA A 91 15.93 4.75 9.52
N GLN A 92 16.11 3.49 9.92
CA GLN A 92 17.25 3.07 10.73
C GLN A 92 18.58 3.28 9.98
N LEU A 93 18.63 2.91 8.70
CA LEU A 93 19.81 3.14 7.87
C LEU A 93 20.17 4.63 7.77
N ALA A 94 19.16 5.51 7.67
CA ALA A 94 19.36 6.95 7.67
C ALA A 94 19.94 7.43 9.02
N ILE A 95 19.39 6.97 10.15
CA ILE A 95 19.90 7.27 11.49
C ILE A 95 21.35 6.80 11.65
N ASP A 96 21.67 5.56 11.27
CA ASP A 96 23.01 5.01 11.38
C ASP A 96 24.01 5.79 10.53
N THR A 97 23.62 6.17 9.31
CA THR A 97 24.47 6.98 8.43
C THR A 97 24.69 8.38 8.99
N LYS A 98 23.65 8.98 9.59
CA LYS A 98 23.75 10.28 10.29
C LYS A 98 24.69 10.20 11.49
N ASN A 99 24.57 9.17 12.31
CA ASN A 99 25.44 8.97 13.47
C ASN A 99 26.91 8.81 13.06
N LYS A 100 27.17 8.06 11.98
CA LYS A 100 28.52 7.95 11.39
C LYS A 100 29.06 9.29 10.88
N LEU A 101 28.21 10.13 10.29
CA LEU A 101 28.59 11.48 9.86
C LEU A 101 29.00 12.36 11.04
N HIS A 102 28.27 12.34 12.15
CA HIS A 102 28.63 13.08 13.37
C HIS A 102 29.90 12.54 14.05
N GLN A 103 30.21 11.24 13.92
CA GLN A 103 31.45 10.67 14.48
C GLN A 103 32.71 11.11 13.71
N LEU A 104 32.59 11.54 12.45
CA LEU A 104 33.69 12.08 11.65
C LEU A 104 34.13 13.49 12.09
N ASP A 105 33.35 14.15 12.96
CA ASP A 105 33.54 15.53 13.41
C ASP A 105 34.66 15.72 14.47
N ASN A 106 35.39 14.65 14.81
CA ASN A 106 36.40 14.65 15.87
C ASN A 106 37.81 15.14 15.48
N ASN A 107 38.07 15.50 14.20
CA ASN A 107 39.41 15.89 13.73
C ASN A 107 39.38 17.24 12.99
N SER A 108 40.05 18.27 13.56
CA SER A 108 40.57 19.56 13.01
C SER A 108 39.79 20.39 11.95
N LEU A 109 38.69 19.90 11.38
CA LEU A 109 37.87 20.48 10.30
C LEU A 109 36.43 20.72 10.75
N ARG A 110 36.23 20.80 12.07
CA ARG A 110 34.93 20.80 12.76
C ARG A 110 33.92 21.77 12.15
N THR A 111 34.31 23.01 11.86
CA THR A 111 33.37 24.02 11.30
C THR A 111 32.90 23.68 9.89
N ALA A 112 33.77 23.13 9.03
CA ALA A 112 33.39 22.74 7.67
C ALA A 112 32.55 21.46 7.68
N THR A 113 32.87 20.51 8.57
CA THR A 113 32.11 19.28 8.77
C THR A 113 30.72 19.55 9.34
N GLU A 114 30.59 20.43 10.35
CA GLU A 114 29.31 20.88 10.92
C GLU A 114 28.42 21.54 9.87
N GLN A 115 28.97 22.42 9.03
CA GLN A 115 28.22 23.05 7.92
C GLN A 115 27.74 22.03 6.88
N LEU A 116 28.58 21.02 6.58
CA LEU A 116 28.24 19.97 5.64
C LEU A 116 27.15 19.05 6.19
N ILE A 117 27.20 18.74 7.49
CA ILE A 117 26.16 17.98 8.20
C ILE A 117 24.85 18.78 8.21
N GLN A 118 24.85 20.07 8.53
CA GLN A 118 23.64 20.90 8.47
C GLN A 118 23.04 20.95 7.06
N ALA A 119 23.87 21.10 6.02
CA ALA A 119 23.40 21.03 4.64
C ALA A 119 22.77 19.67 4.31
N ILE A 120 23.29 18.58 4.89
CA ILE A 120 22.75 17.23 4.80
C ILE A 120 21.45 17.04 5.62
N GLU A 121 21.22 17.80 6.68
CA GLU A 121 19.94 17.73 7.37
C GLU A 121 18.87 18.52 6.62
N ILE A 122 19.19 19.76 6.24
CA ILE A 122 18.28 20.68 5.54
C ILE A 122 17.77 20.06 4.24
N ARG A 123 18.66 19.47 3.44
CA ARG A 123 18.23 18.83 2.19
C ARG A 123 17.38 17.57 2.46
N GLY A 124 17.54 16.91 3.60
CA GLY A 124 16.73 15.74 3.98
C GLY A 124 15.32 16.12 4.36
N GLU A 125 15.19 17.14 5.18
CA GLU A 125 13.92 17.80 5.51
C GLU A 125 13.20 18.26 4.23
N ASN A 126 13.91 18.93 3.32
CA ASN A 126 13.32 19.37 2.06
C ASN A 126 12.84 18.21 1.18
N MET A 127 13.58 17.09 1.15
CA MET A 127 13.15 15.89 0.43
C MET A 127 11.90 15.27 1.05
N LYS A 128 11.82 15.19 2.40
CA LYS A 128 10.64 14.69 3.11
C LYS A 128 9.42 15.59 2.85
N LYS A 129 9.59 16.91 2.98
CA LYS A 129 8.52 17.88 2.73
C LYS A 129 7.99 17.78 1.30
N ARG A 130 8.89 17.76 0.30
CA ARG A 130 8.50 17.60 -1.11
C ARG A 130 7.79 16.28 -1.37
N ALA A 131 8.23 15.19 -0.73
CA ALA A 131 7.56 13.89 -0.84
C ALA A 131 6.13 13.95 -0.26
N GLN A 132 5.94 14.59 0.89
CA GLN A 132 4.62 14.80 1.48
C GLN A 132 3.70 15.65 0.60
N GLU A 133 4.21 16.73 0.02
CA GLU A 133 3.44 17.60 -0.90
C GLU A 133 3.01 16.84 -2.16
N LEU A 134 3.93 16.12 -2.80
CA LEU A 134 3.62 15.27 -3.95
C LEU A 134 2.63 14.16 -3.59
N PHE A 135 2.74 13.61 -2.39
CA PHE A 135 1.86 12.58 -1.90
C PHE A 135 0.42 13.09 -1.69
N GLN A 136 0.25 14.25 -1.06
CA GLN A 136 -1.06 14.90 -0.93
C GLN A 136 -1.69 15.15 -2.29
N TYR A 137 -0.91 15.67 -3.24
CA TYR A 137 -1.38 15.88 -4.62
C TYR A 137 -1.80 14.58 -5.30
N LYS A 138 -1.00 13.51 -5.18
CA LYS A 138 -1.35 12.19 -5.75
C LYS A 138 -2.59 11.60 -5.12
N ILE A 139 -2.75 11.71 -3.80
CA ILE A 139 -3.97 11.25 -3.13
C ILE A 139 -5.21 11.97 -3.68
N ILE A 140 -5.15 13.30 -3.74
CA ILE A 140 -6.30 14.12 -4.13
C ILE A 140 -6.67 13.78 -5.58
N SER A 141 -5.70 13.83 -6.49
CA SER A 141 -5.91 13.51 -7.91
C SER A 141 -6.34 12.06 -8.18
N PHE A 142 -5.76 11.07 -7.50
CA PHE A 142 -6.02 9.65 -7.76
C PHE A 142 -7.33 9.14 -7.14
N PHE A 143 -7.79 9.75 -6.05
CA PHE A 143 -9.00 9.33 -5.35
C PHE A 143 -10.24 10.21 -5.64
N GLU A 144 -10.08 11.47 -6.06
CA GLU A 144 -11.22 12.31 -6.50
C GLU A 144 -11.70 11.99 -7.92
N GLN A 145 -10.81 11.50 -8.80
CA GLN A 145 -11.17 11.15 -10.19
C GLN A 145 -11.68 9.70 -10.35
N ALA A 146 -11.74 8.94 -9.27
CA ALA A 146 -12.17 7.56 -9.35
C ALA A 146 -13.70 7.52 -9.21
N PRO A 147 -14.45 6.93 -10.16
CA PRO A 147 -15.91 6.98 -10.13
C PRO A 147 -16.40 6.49 -8.78
N ALA A 148 -17.21 7.32 -8.11
CA ALA A 148 -17.95 6.88 -6.95
C ALA A 148 -18.74 5.64 -7.37
N VAL A 149 -18.62 4.55 -6.62
CA VAL A 149 -19.55 3.45 -6.81
C VAL A 149 -20.87 4.01 -6.30
N ASP A 150 -21.76 4.41 -7.22
CA ASP A 150 -23.14 4.72 -6.88
C ASP A 150 -23.69 3.53 -6.11
N ASN A 151 -23.81 3.70 -4.80
CA ASN A 151 -24.57 2.81 -3.92
C ASN A 151 -26.08 3.03 -4.13
N ASP A 152 -26.51 3.18 -5.38
CA ASP A 152 -27.92 3.27 -5.73
C ASP A 152 -28.30 2.09 -6.65
N LYS A 153 -28.21 0.90 -6.06
CA LYS A 153 -28.92 -0.29 -6.53
C LYS A 153 -29.73 -0.83 -5.36
N GLY A 154 -30.80 -0.12 -5.04
CA GLY A 154 -31.65 -0.44 -3.90
C GLY A 154 -33.06 0.13 -3.97
N ASN A 155 -33.65 0.33 -5.16
CA ASN A 155 -35.11 0.39 -5.26
C ASN A 155 -35.59 -0.07 -6.64
N VAL A 156 -35.79 -1.38 -6.76
CA VAL A 156 -36.72 -1.93 -7.74
C VAL A 156 -37.87 -2.58 -6.96
N SER A 157 -39.00 -1.86 -6.96
CA SER A 157 -40.37 -2.36 -7.07
C SER A 157 -40.84 -3.46 -6.10
N ALA A 158 -41.79 -3.11 -5.24
CA ALA A 158 -42.85 -4.03 -4.82
C ALA A 158 -44.21 -3.35 -5.06
N GLY A 159 -44.91 -3.79 -6.10
CA GLY A 159 -46.34 -3.54 -6.25
C GLY A 159 -47.15 -4.50 -5.37
N ALA A 160 -48.19 -3.95 -4.73
CA ALA A 160 -49.43 -4.54 -4.21
C ALA A 160 -50.06 -3.40 -3.36
N ILE A 161 -51.27 -2.89 -3.57
CA ILE A 161 -52.56 -3.43 -4.05
C ILE A 161 -53.24 -2.33 -4.87
#